data_AF-A0A852V281-F1
#
_entry.id   AF-A0A852V281-F1
#
_cell.length_a   1.000
_cell.length_b   1.000
_cell.length_c   1.000
_cell.angle_alpha   90.00
_cell.angle_beta   90.00
_cell.angle_gamma   90.00
#
_symmetry.space_group_name_H-M   'P 1'
#
loop_
_entity.id
_entity.type
_entity.pdbx_description
1 polymer ?
#
loop_
_entity_poly.entity_id
_entity_poly.type
_entity_poly.pdbx_seq_one_letter_code
_entity_poly.pdbx_strand_id
1 'polypeptide(L)'
;MSGGFGAGEHPVDFAAHRQRRGEAGAREDFEQMLTDLVSAVTGEDAIPVRANPGDWGIDVLVGDLDGRVTIWQAKYFVNGFGESQQRQVRESFGSARKYAREKGYTIERWVLCVPCELDAPTVRWWQRWSRERQAETGVTIELWDAGGLRRRLALPEAATVRRSYYDPYRPAGPAGPAPVPPAPYGPAEAPWRGGEELRLGGDRYLLHDDAAETFAPDRSWVSREATADRVEPAAARVRLHRVAVLRDTPDAAGAREALRDRAALLSALAGARGLPRLLGLHEEPGAAAVTLVTESPAGPRWREVFGPGGGPPDRFTSGSFDRFTGGLLDRFTGGSFDRFTARPFDGLTAGPLDRLTVADVLAKAARLADALAELHRRGHSHRMLSPDTIVLTGRAYEPALRDAGLAAWPVRPGEGPDGYRAPEQVRAGPRLPSPGPHTDLHQLATVVYHTVTGHPPLPGGSPPVRAAVRGFPAAADELLARCLDADPRRRPGRAGALAAAFREGRRELSRGEFS
;
A
#
# COMPACT_ATOMS: atom_id res chain seq x y z
N MET A 1 -49.12 -13.38 3.35
CA MET A 1 -48.79 -12.06 2.76
C MET A 1 -47.35 -12.12 2.34
N SER A 2 -47.13 -12.36 1.05
CA SER A 2 -45.81 -12.57 0.45
C SER A 2 -45.29 -11.22 -0.05
N GLY A 3 -44.30 -10.65 0.64
CA GLY A 3 -43.57 -9.47 0.19
C GLY A 3 -42.48 -9.89 -0.79
N GLY A 4 -42.58 -9.46 -2.05
CA GLY A 4 -41.68 -9.82 -3.13
C GLY A 4 -40.26 -9.29 -2.94
N PHE A 5 -39.28 -10.13 -3.26
CA PHE A 5 -37.90 -9.72 -3.47
C PHE A 5 -37.83 -8.85 -4.73
N GLY A 6 -37.37 -7.61 -4.57
CA GLY A 6 -37.17 -6.67 -5.67
C GLY A 6 -36.11 -7.21 -6.64
N ALA A 7 -36.46 -7.31 -7.92
CA ALA A 7 -35.54 -7.60 -9.00
C ALA A 7 -34.56 -6.43 -9.17
N GLY A 8 -33.26 -6.65 -8.96
CA GLY A 8 -32.21 -5.70 -9.36
C GLY A 8 -30.99 -5.56 -8.45
N GLU A 9 -30.93 -6.19 -7.27
CA GLU A 9 -29.79 -6.01 -6.36
C GLU A 9 -28.60 -6.93 -6.70
N HIS A 10 -27.41 -6.34 -6.83
CA HIS A 10 -26.16 -7.08 -7.04
C HIS A 10 -25.85 -7.97 -5.82
N PRO A 11 -25.42 -9.23 -6.02
CA PRO A 11 -25.05 -10.10 -4.90
C PRO A 11 -23.83 -9.53 -4.16
N VAL A 12 -23.91 -9.49 -2.82
CA VAL A 12 -22.80 -9.07 -1.95
C VAL A 12 -21.71 -10.14 -1.95
N ASP A 13 -20.57 -9.78 -2.54
CA ASP A 13 -19.33 -10.54 -2.50
C ASP A 13 -18.31 -9.87 -1.57
N PHE A 14 -17.97 -10.53 -0.47
CA PHE A 14 -17.00 -10.01 0.50
C PHE A 14 -15.55 -10.04 -0.02
N ALA A 15 -15.27 -10.72 -1.14
CA ALA A 15 -13.99 -10.58 -1.84
C ALA A 15 -13.78 -9.17 -2.40
N ALA A 16 -14.85 -8.35 -2.51
CA ALA A 16 -14.77 -6.95 -2.92
C ALA A 16 -13.82 -6.12 -2.04
N HIS A 17 -13.65 -6.45 -0.75
CA HIS A 17 -12.70 -5.76 0.12
C HIS A 17 -11.24 -6.01 -0.30
N ARG A 18 -10.89 -7.24 -0.68
CA ARG A 18 -9.57 -7.57 -1.26
C ARG A 18 -9.37 -6.92 -2.62
N GLN A 19 -10.40 -6.92 -3.47
CA GLN A 19 -10.34 -6.26 -4.77
C GLN A 19 -10.15 -4.75 -4.64
N ARG A 20 -10.77 -4.11 -3.64
CA ARG A 20 -10.68 -2.66 -3.40
C ARG A 20 -9.37 -2.25 -2.73
N ARG A 21 -8.85 -3.02 -1.76
CA ARG A 21 -7.78 -2.58 -0.85
C ARG A 21 -6.56 -3.49 -0.80
N GLY A 22 -6.52 -4.54 -1.62
CA GLY A 22 -5.48 -5.57 -1.59
C GLY A 22 -5.53 -6.44 -0.34
N GLU A 23 -4.67 -7.47 -0.25
CA GLU A 23 -4.67 -8.43 0.86
C GLU A 23 -4.44 -7.76 2.22
N ALA A 24 -3.50 -6.82 2.25
CA ALA A 24 -3.09 -6.12 3.47
C ALA A 24 -4.13 -5.10 3.96
N GLY A 25 -4.97 -4.56 3.07
CA GLY A 25 -5.97 -3.53 3.38
C GLY A 25 -7.41 -4.04 3.48
N ALA A 26 -7.66 -5.29 3.08
CA ALA A 26 -9.00 -5.87 3.06
C ALA A 26 -9.58 -6.03 4.47
N ARG A 27 -8.72 -6.28 5.46
CA ARG A 27 -9.14 -6.44 6.85
C ARG A 27 -9.64 -5.12 7.42
N GLU A 28 -8.90 -4.02 7.24
CA GLU A 28 -9.33 -2.71 7.71
C GLU A 28 -10.57 -2.21 6.96
N ASP A 29 -10.70 -2.50 5.66
CA ASP A 29 -11.89 -2.14 4.87
C ASP A 29 -13.14 -2.89 5.31
N PHE A 30 -13.00 -4.18 5.66
CA PHE A 30 -14.08 -4.97 6.23
C PHE A 30 -14.46 -4.51 7.64
N GLU A 31 -13.48 -4.18 8.46
CA GLU A 31 -13.69 -3.59 9.79
C GLU A 31 -14.46 -2.27 9.71
N GLN A 32 -14.09 -1.39 8.77
CA GLN A 32 -14.80 -0.13 8.56
C GLN A 32 -16.24 -0.36 8.06
N MET A 33 -16.43 -1.27 7.10
CA MET A 33 -17.77 -1.64 6.63
C MET A 33 -18.63 -2.20 7.75
N LEU A 34 -18.07 -3.05 8.61
CA LEU A 34 -18.78 -3.58 9.78
C LEU A 34 -19.14 -2.48 10.77
N THR A 35 -18.28 -1.49 10.97
CA THR A 35 -18.59 -0.33 11.82
C THR A 35 -19.81 0.41 11.30
N ASP A 36 -19.79 0.76 10.01
CA ASP A 36 -20.88 1.48 9.37
C ASP A 36 -22.17 0.63 9.35
N LEU A 37 -22.05 -0.69 9.15
CA LEU A 37 -23.16 -1.63 9.16
C LEU A 37 -23.79 -1.75 10.55
N VAL A 38 -22.99 -1.90 11.61
CA VAL A 38 -23.49 -1.99 12.98
C VAL A 38 -24.22 -0.71 13.33
N SER A 39 -23.61 0.45 13.09
CA SER A 39 -24.26 1.75 13.32
C SER A 39 -25.59 1.89 12.59
N ALA A 40 -25.65 1.43 11.34
CA ALA A 40 -26.87 1.48 10.56
C ALA A 40 -27.97 0.54 11.11
N VAL A 41 -27.65 -0.68 11.53
CA VAL A 41 -28.66 -1.68 11.93
C VAL A 41 -29.06 -1.61 13.40
N THR A 42 -28.21 -1.08 14.28
CA THR A 42 -28.53 -0.93 15.71
C THR A 42 -29.06 0.46 16.04
N GLY A 43 -28.77 1.47 15.21
CA GLY A 43 -29.07 2.87 15.51
C GLY A 43 -28.20 3.46 16.61
N GLU A 44 -27.14 2.75 17.01
CA GLU A 44 -26.16 3.17 18.02
C GLU A 44 -24.86 3.58 17.33
N ASP A 45 -24.18 4.62 17.82
CA ASP A 45 -22.85 4.96 17.33
C ASP A 45 -21.86 3.87 17.77
N ALA A 46 -21.53 2.93 16.88
CA ALA A 46 -20.47 1.97 17.09
C ALA A 46 -19.13 2.71 17.08
N ILE A 47 -18.49 2.81 18.24
CA ILE A 47 -17.18 3.47 18.34
C ILE A 47 -16.10 2.44 18.03
N PRO A 48 -15.28 2.64 16.99
CA PRO A 48 -14.11 1.81 16.77
C PRO A 48 -13.09 2.07 17.87
N VAL A 49 -12.94 1.13 18.80
CA VAL A 49 -11.87 1.18 19.80
C VAL A 49 -10.61 0.60 19.16
N ARG A 50 -9.80 1.46 18.54
CA ARG A 50 -8.45 1.08 18.10
C ARG A 50 -7.56 0.92 19.32
N ALA A 51 -7.11 -0.31 19.59
CA ALA A 51 -5.98 -0.53 20.50
C ALA A 51 -4.70 0.05 19.88
N ASN A 52 -3.83 0.64 20.72
CA ASN A 52 -2.49 1.06 20.31
C ASN A 52 -1.70 -0.14 19.74
N PRO A 53 -0.84 0.05 18.72
CA PRO A 53 0.03 -1.02 18.23
C PRO A 53 1.03 -1.37 19.33
N GLY A 54 0.81 -2.48 20.03
CA GLY A 54 1.63 -2.91 21.17
C GLY A 54 0.86 -3.68 22.25
N ASP A 55 -0.46 -3.52 22.33
CA ASP A 55 -1.29 -4.31 23.24
C ASP A 55 -2.38 -5.06 22.47
N TRP A 56 -2.19 -6.38 22.36
CA TRP A 56 -3.18 -7.45 22.19
C TRP A 56 -4.33 -7.17 21.20
N GLY A 57 -4.24 -7.76 20.00
CA GLY A 57 -5.13 -7.57 18.84
C GLY A 57 -6.63 -7.78 19.07
N ILE A 58 -7.26 -6.74 19.60
CA ILE A 58 -8.69 -6.62 19.89
C ILE A 58 -9.27 -5.65 18.84
N ASP A 59 -9.87 -6.21 17.78
CA ASP A 59 -10.65 -5.42 16.79
C ASP A 59 -12.10 -5.34 17.30
N VAL A 60 -12.34 -4.49 18.30
CA VAL A 60 -13.62 -4.43 19.01
C VAL A 60 -14.33 -3.11 18.75
N LEU A 61 -15.53 -3.22 18.19
CA LEU A 61 -16.52 -2.14 18.16
C LEU A 61 -17.34 -2.23 19.45
N VAL A 62 -17.48 -1.13 20.17
CA VAL A 62 -18.19 -1.03 21.46
C VAL A 62 -19.43 -0.17 21.28
N GLY A 63 -20.60 -0.69 21.66
CA GLY A 63 -21.81 0.09 21.93
C GLY A 63 -22.03 0.20 23.44
N ASP A 64 -22.36 1.39 23.94
CA ASP A 64 -22.57 1.68 25.37
C ASP A 64 -24.06 1.90 25.69
N LEU A 65 -24.59 1.06 26.57
CA LEU A 65 -25.88 1.25 27.24
C LEU A 65 -25.69 1.01 28.74
N ASP A 66 -25.58 2.09 29.52
CA ASP A 66 -25.57 2.06 31.00
C ASP A 66 -24.60 1.02 31.60
N GLY A 67 -23.34 0.98 31.10
CA GLY A 67 -22.28 0.11 31.66
C GLY A 67 -22.32 -1.36 31.21
N ARG A 68 -23.24 -1.70 30.29
CA ARG A 68 -23.26 -2.97 29.57
C ARG A 68 -22.84 -2.75 28.13
N VAL A 69 -21.79 -3.47 27.72
CA VAL A 69 -21.15 -3.31 26.41
C VAL A 69 -21.53 -4.48 25.50
N THR A 70 -21.93 -4.16 24.27
CA THR A 70 -21.89 -5.12 23.16
C THR A 70 -20.58 -4.97 22.41
N ILE A 71 -19.88 -6.08 22.21
CA ILE A 71 -18.64 -6.17 21.45
C ILE A 71 -18.92 -6.82 20.10
N TRP A 72 -18.61 -6.14 19.01
CA TRP A 72 -18.52 -6.76 17.69
C TRP A 72 -17.05 -7.00 17.32
N GLN A 73 -16.69 -8.27 17.17
CA GLN A 73 -15.36 -8.71 16.77
C GLN A 73 -15.33 -9.00 15.28
N ALA A 74 -14.61 -8.18 14.52
CA ALA A 74 -14.35 -8.43 13.11
C ALA A 74 -13.20 -9.43 12.93
N LYS A 75 -13.37 -10.43 12.05
CA LYS A 75 -12.28 -11.27 11.55
C LYS A 75 -12.46 -11.55 10.06
N TYR A 76 -11.57 -11.03 9.23
CA TYR A 76 -11.65 -11.16 7.77
C TYR A 76 -11.13 -12.52 7.28
N PHE A 77 -11.92 -13.58 7.49
CA PHE A 77 -11.60 -14.95 7.07
C PHE A 77 -12.28 -15.33 5.76
N VAL A 78 -11.84 -14.80 4.63
CA VAL A 78 -12.51 -15.05 3.34
C VAL A 78 -12.18 -16.43 2.73
N ASN A 79 -11.03 -17.03 3.09
CA ASN A 79 -10.53 -18.29 2.52
C ASN A 79 -10.92 -19.54 3.35
N GLY A 80 -11.95 -19.45 4.18
CA GLY A 80 -12.46 -20.55 5.00
C GLY A 80 -12.11 -20.48 6.48
N PHE A 81 -12.67 -21.42 7.25
CA PHE A 81 -12.64 -21.41 8.71
C PHE A 81 -12.22 -22.79 9.24
N GLY A 82 -10.97 -22.92 9.71
CA GLY A 82 -10.38 -24.15 10.23
C GLY A 82 -9.78 -23.98 11.62
N GLU A 83 -8.90 -24.91 12.03
CA GLU A 83 -8.35 -24.95 13.40
C GLU A 83 -7.57 -23.68 13.79
N SER A 84 -6.86 -23.06 12.83
CA SER A 84 -6.12 -21.81 13.06
C SER A 84 -7.07 -20.64 13.31
N GLN A 85 -8.19 -20.55 12.59
CA GLN A 85 -9.24 -19.55 12.84
C GLN A 85 -9.95 -19.81 14.17
N GLN A 86 -10.25 -21.08 14.49
CA GLN A 86 -10.82 -21.46 15.79
C GLN A 86 -9.94 -21.02 16.96
N ARG A 87 -8.61 -21.18 16.85
CA ARG A 87 -7.66 -20.70 17.86
C ARG A 87 -7.73 -19.19 18.03
N GLN A 88 -7.71 -18.43 16.93
CA GLN A 88 -7.81 -16.97 16.96
C GLN A 88 -9.12 -16.47 17.60
N VAL A 89 -10.23 -17.17 17.38
CA VAL A 89 -11.53 -16.85 18.01
C VAL A 89 -11.46 -17.03 19.53
N ARG A 90 -10.87 -18.12 20.03
CA ARG A 90 -10.70 -18.35 21.47
C ARG A 90 -9.84 -17.26 22.11
N GLU A 91 -8.72 -16.92 21.47
CA GLU A 91 -7.79 -15.87 21.94
C GLU A 91 -8.46 -14.50 21.97
N SER A 92 -9.26 -14.17 20.95
CA SER A 92 -9.97 -12.89 20.86
C SER A 92 -11.02 -12.75 21.97
N PHE A 93 -11.83 -13.78 22.21
CA PHE A 93 -12.82 -13.78 23.29
C PHE A 93 -12.16 -13.70 24.68
N GLY A 94 -11.06 -14.44 24.89
CA GLY A 94 -10.30 -14.37 26.13
C GLY A 94 -9.73 -12.97 26.39
N SER A 95 -9.19 -12.33 25.35
CA SER A 95 -8.61 -10.98 25.42
C SER A 95 -9.69 -9.92 25.71
N ALA A 96 -10.84 -10.00 25.05
CA ALA A 96 -11.97 -9.10 25.31
C ALA A 96 -12.43 -9.16 26.78
N ARG A 97 -12.54 -10.37 27.35
CA ARG A 97 -12.91 -10.54 28.76
C ARG A 97 -11.85 -10.02 29.73
N LYS A 98 -10.57 -10.24 29.43
CA LYS A 98 -9.46 -9.70 30.23
C LYS A 98 -9.55 -8.17 30.27
N TYR A 99 -9.74 -7.55 29.12
CA TYR A 99 -9.84 -6.10 28.99
C TYR A 99 -11.07 -5.53 29.71
N ALA A 100 -12.23 -6.19 29.62
CA ALA A 100 -13.44 -5.80 30.36
C ALA A 100 -13.22 -5.81 31.89
N ARG A 101 -12.49 -6.81 32.41
CA ARG A 101 -12.11 -6.86 33.83
C ARG A 101 -11.16 -5.73 34.22
N GLU A 102 -10.18 -5.42 33.38
CA GLU A 102 -9.20 -4.36 33.64
C GLU A 102 -9.80 -2.95 33.61
N LYS A 103 -10.80 -2.72 32.75
CA LYS A 103 -11.45 -1.41 32.58
C LYS A 103 -12.74 -1.25 33.37
N GLY A 104 -13.20 -2.30 34.06
CA GLY A 104 -14.34 -2.24 34.98
C GLY A 104 -15.70 -2.16 34.31
N TYR A 105 -15.85 -2.67 33.07
CA TYR A 105 -17.14 -2.75 32.38
C TYR A 105 -17.58 -4.20 32.17
N THR A 106 -18.89 -4.43 31.98
CA THR A 106 -19.44 -5.78 31.77
C THR A 106 -19.77 -5.99 30.29
N ILE A 107 -19.29 -7.10 29.72
CA ILE A 107 -19.67 -7.51 28.37
C ILE A 107 -21.02 -8.22 28.47
N GLU A 108 -22.06 -7.63 27.88
CA GLU A 108 -23.37 -8.26 27.79
C GLU A 108 -23.44 -9.20 26.59
N ARG A 109 -22.94 -8.73 25.44
CA ARG A 109 -22.98 -9.47 24.17
C ARG A 109 -21.63 -9.41 23.46
N TRP A 110 -21.20 -10.52 22.88
CA TRP A 110 -20.03 -10.64 22.03
C TRP A 110 -20.41 -11.29 20.70
N VAL A 111 -20.24 -10.55 19.61
CA VAL A 111 -20.67 -10.95 18.26
C VAL A 111 -19.45 -11.14 17.38
N LEU A 112 -19.21 -12.37 16.90
CA LEU A 112 -18.17 -12.64 15.90
C LEU A 112 -18.71 -12.35 14.49
N CYS A 113 -18.02 -11.51 13.73
CA CYS A 113 -18.36 -11.18 12.35
C CYS A 113 -17.29 -11.74 11.39
N VAL A 114 -17.69 -12.69 10.54
CA VAL A 114 -16.79 -13.36 9.57
C VAL A 114 -17.42 -13.42 8.17
N PRO A 115 -16.66 -13.05 7.11
CA PRO A 115 -17.16 -13.01 5.73
C PRO A 115 -17.04 -14.36 5.02
N CYS A 116 -17.23 -15.48 5.72
CA CYS A 116 -17.25 -16.82 5.13
C CYS A 116 -18.45 -17.63 5.63
N GLU A 117 -18.80 -18.65 4.88
CA GLU A 117 -19.76 -19.68 5.30
C GLU A 117 -19.02 -20.74 6.11
N LEU A 118 -19.68 -21.25 7.17
CA LEU A 118 -19.12 -22.32 8.00
C LEU A 118 -19.68 -23.66 7.52
N ASP A 119 -18.80 -24.66 7.42
CA ASP A 119 -19.22 -26.04 7.16
C ASP A 119 -19.86 -26.70 8.39
N ALA A 120 -20.50 -27.85 8.20
CA ALA A 120 -21.23 -28.53 9.28
C ALA A 120 -20.34 -28.89 10.51
N PRO A 121 -19.10 -29.39 10.35
CA PRO A 121 -18.17 -29.59 11.48
C PRO A 121 -17.87 -28.29 12.24
N THR A 122 -17.63 -27.19 11.54
CA THR A 122 -17.29 -25.90 12.14
C THR A 122 -18.49 -25.28 12.85
N VAL A 123 -19.69 -25.40 12.29
CA VAL A 123 -20.94 -24.98 12.96
C VAL A 123 -21.13 -25.75 14.27
N ARG A 124 -20.91 -27.08 14.27
CA ARG A 124 -21.01 -27.89 15.50
C ARG A 124 -19.99 -27.47 16.55
N TRP A 125 -18.76 -27.22 16.14
CA TRP A 125 -17.72 -26.69 17.03
C TRP A 125 -18.15 -25.35 17.63
N TRP A 126 -18.60 -24.41 16.79
CA TRP A 126 -19.01 -23.07 17.21
C TRP A 126 -20.14 -23.14 18.23
N GLN A 127 -21.20 -23.90 17.94
CA GLN A 127 -22.35 -24.07 18.84
C GLN A 127 -21.96 -24.67 20.19
N ARG A 128 -21.07 -25.66 20.18
CA ARG A 128 -20.56 -26.27 21.42
C ARG A 128 -19.75 -25.24 22.23
N TRP A 129 -18.77 -24.62 21.58
CA TRP A 129 -17.88 -23.67 22.23
C TRP A 129 -18.64 -22.45 22.75
N SER A 130 -19.54 -21.86 21.97
CA SER A 130 -20.33 -20.71 22.38
C SER A 130 -21.21 -21.07 23.57
N ARG A 131 -21.96 -22.19 23.52
CA ARG A 131 -22.80 -22.64 24.64
C ARG A 131 -22.01 -22.83 25.93
N GLU A 132 -20.84 -23.48 25.87
CA GLU A 132 -19.96 -23.66 27.02
C GLU A 132 -19.49 -22.32 27.60
N ARG A 133 -19.05 -21.38 26.75
CA ARG A 133 -18.58 -20.07 27.20
C ARG A 133 -19.71 -19.18 27.71
N GLN A 134 -20.89 -19.21 27.10
CA GLN A 134 -22.07 -18.48 27.60
C GLN A 134 -22.45 -18.97 29.01
N ALA A 135 -22.45 -20.29 29.24
CA ALA A 135 -22.74 -20.87 30.55
C ALA A 135 -21.68 -20.50 31.60
N GLU A 136 -20.41 -20.44 31.22
CA GLU A 136 -19.30 -20.08 32.11
C GLU A 136 -19.27 -18.58 32.45
N THR A 137 -19.67 -17.72 31.51
CA THR A 137 -19.36 -16.28 31.59
C THR A 137 -20.59 -15.38 31.70
N GLY A 138 -21.78 -15.88 31.36
CA GLY A 138 -23.00 -15.09 31.29
C GLY A 138 -23.09 -14.17 30.06
N VAL A 139 -22.03 -14.07 29.24
CA VAL A 139 -22.00 -13.24 28.02
C VAL A 139 -22.81 -13.92 26.92
N THR A 140 -23.69 -13.19 26.22
CA THR A 140 -24.35 -13.70 25.01
C THR A 140 -23.37 -13.73 23.84
N ILE A 141 -23.20 -14.87 23.18
CA ILE A 141 -22.24 -15.08 22.09
C ILE A 141 -22.98 -15.35 20.78
N GLU A 142 -22.79 -14.48 19.80
CA GLU A 142 -23.47 -14.55 18.49
C GLU A 142 -22.49 -14.65 17.32
N LEU A 143 -22.96 -15.18 16.19
CA LEU A 143 -22.21 -15.29 14.95
C LEU A 143 -22.94 -14.58 13.82
N TRP A 144 -22.23 -13.66 13.17
CA TRP A 144 -22.60 -13.09 11.88
C TRP A 144 -21.65 -13.65 10.83
N ASP A 145 -22.04 -14.79 10.26
CA ASP A 145 -21.36 -15.40 9.12
C ASP A 145 -21.70 -14.67 7.81
N ALA A 146 -21.15 -15.12 6.68
CA ALA A 146 -21.41 -14.49 5.39
C ALA A 146 -22.92 -14.35 5.10
N GLY A 147 -23.73 -15.36 5.41
CA GLY A 147 -25.18 -15.31 5.25
C GLY A 147 -25.85 -14.29 6.19
N GLY A 148 -25.44 -14.25 7.46
CA GLY A 148 -25.92 -13.30 8.46
C GLY A 148 -25.56 -11.85 8.15
N LEU A 149 -24.39 -11.60 7.57
CA LEU A 149 -23.96 -10.29 7.10
C LEU A 149 -24.73 -9.86 5.86
N ARG A 150 -24.92 -10.75 4.87
CA ARG A 150 -25.73 -10.47 3.68
C ARG A 150 -27.17 -10.09 4.01
N ARG A 151 -27.80 -10.78 4.96
CA ARG A 151 -29.16 -10.45 5.43
C ARG A 151 -29.23 -9.05 6.04
N ARG A 152 -28.21 -8.65 6.80
CA ARG A 152 -28.13 -7.30 7.39
C ARG A 152 -27.87 -6.22 6.35
N LEU A 153 -27.00 -6.49 5.38
CA LEU A 153 -26.73 -5.61 4.24
C LEU A 153 -27.92 -5.50 3.25
N ALA A 154 -28.95 -6.34 3.40
CA ALA A 154 -30.20 -6.24 2.66
C ALA A 154 -31.28 -5.44 3.42
N LEU A 155 -31.02 -5.04 4.67
CA LEU A 155 -31.95 -4.21 5.43
C LEU A 155 -31.97 -2.79 4.85
N PRO A 156 -33.15 -2.13 4.78
CA PRO A 156 -33.27 -0.74 4.30
C PRO A 156 -32.34 0.24 5.03
N GLU A 157 -32.15 0.03 6.34
CA GLU A 157 -31.27 0.83 7.20
C GLU A 157 -29.81 0.75 6.76
N ALA A 158 -29.39 -0.41 6.26
CA ALA A 158 -28.04 -0.66 5.75
C ALA A 158 -27.86 -0.26 4.27
N ALA A 159 -28.88 0.31 3.60
CA ALA A 159 -28.83 0.59 2.16
C ALA A 159 -27.66 1.51 1.77
N THR A 160 -27.32 2.50 2.60
CA THR A 160 -26.18 3.40 2.34
C THR A 160 -24.84 2.69 2.50
N VAL A 161 -24.73 1.80 3.48
CA VAL A 161 -23.54 0.95 3.67
C VAL A 161 -23.39 0.01 2.49
N ARG A 162 -24.47 -0.69 2.12
CA ARG A 162 -24.48 -1.58 0.96
C ARG A 162 -24.05 -0.84 -0.32
N ARG A 163 -24.61 0.35 -0.58
CA ARG A 163 -24.23 1.18 -1.72
C ARG A 163 -22.75 1.58 -1.72
N SER A 164 -22.22 1.92 -0.55
CA SER A 164 -20.84 2.41 -0.41
C SER A 164 -19.80 1.29 -0.58
N TYR A 165 -20.15 0.07 -0.17
CA TYR A 165 -19.23 -1.06 -0.13
C TYR A 165 -19.50 -2.15 -1.19
N TYR A 166 -20.66 -2.21 -1.83
CA TYR A 166 -21.02 -3.34 -2.71
C TYR A 166 -21.78 -2.98 -3.99
N ASP A 167 -22.37 -1.77 -4.11
CA ASP A 167 -23.03 -1.38 -5.37
C ASP A 167 -22.02 -0.70 -6.33
N PRO A 168 -22.01 -1.07 -7.63
CA PRO A 168 -21.15 -0.41 -8.60
C PRO A 168 -21.71 1.00 -8.95
N TYR A 169 -20.85 2.02 -8.82
CA TYR A 169 -21.08 3.38 -9.32
C TYR A 169 -21.62 3.39 -10.76
N ARG A 170 -22.85 3.90 -10.97
CA ARG A 170 -23.44 4.14 -12.31
C ARG A 170 -24.14 5.50 -12.33
N PRO A 171 -23.70 6.50 -13.12
CA PRO A 171 -24.53 7.66 -13.44
C PRO A 171 -25.64 7.25 -14.42
N ALA A 172 -26.85 7.73 -14.17
CA ALA A 172 -28.06 7.34 -14.90
C ALA A 172 -28.07 7.81 -16.36
N GLY A 173 -28.39 6.89 -17.27
CA GLY A 173 -28.77 7.14 -18.68
C GLY A 173 -29.76 6.05 -19.12
N PRO A 174 -30.69 6.34 -20.07
CA PRO A 174 -31.91 5.54 -20.24
C PRO A 174 -31.65 4.16 -20.86
N ALA A 175 -32.56 3.23 -20.53
CA ALA A 175 -32.46 1.81 -20.79
C ALA A 175 -32.46 1.45 -22.30
N GLY A 176 -31.38 0.83 -22.76
CA GLY A 176 -31.32 0.05 -23.99
C GLY A 176 -31.51 -1.46 -23.72
N PRO A 177 -31.84 -2.28 -24.73
CA PRO A 177 -32.25 -3.67 -24.55
C PRO A 177 -31.13 -4.59 -24.07
N ALA A 178 -31.54 -5.75 -23.54
CA ALA A 178 -30.73 -6.75 -22.81
C ALA A 178 -29.43 -7.19 -23.50
N PRO A 179 -28.39 -7.59 -22.72
CA PRO A 179 -27.06 -7.88 -23.24
C PRO A 179 -27.02 -9.19 -24.06
N VAL A 180 -26.48 -9.08 -25.27
CA VAL A 180 -25.88 -10.18 -26.02
C VAL A 180 -24.64 -10.67 -25.24
N PRO A 181 -24.36 -11.98 -25.12
CA PRO A 181 -23.11 -12.44 -24.50
C PRO A 181 -21.91 -11.78 -25.20
N PRO A 182 -20.88 -11.31 -24.47
CA PRO A 182 -19.78 -10.61 -25.11
C PRO A 182 -19.10 -11.56 -26.11
N ALA A 183 -18.92 -11.04 -27.32
CA ALA A 183 -17.98 -11.62 -28.28
C ALA A 183 -16.60 -11.78 -27.61
N PRO A 184 -15.77 -12.75 -28.03
CA PRO A 184 -14.43 -12.90 -27.49
C PRO A 184 -13.66 -11.58 -27.55
N TYR A 185 -13.01 -11.24 -26.42
CA TYR A 185 -12.21 -10.02 -26.23
C TYR A 185 -11.32 -9.74 -27.43
N GLY A 186 -11.31 -8.51 -27.91
CA GLY A 186 -10.32 -8.08 -28.91
C GLY A 186 -8.90 -8.16 -28.32
N PRO A 187 -7.84 -8.25 -29.15
CA PRO A 187 -6.46 -8.33 -28.69
C PRO A 187 -6.00 -7.16 -27.80
N ALA A 188 -6.68 -6.00 -27.85
CA ALA A 188 -6.41 -4.86 -26.98
C ALA A 188 -7.00 -4.99 -25.56
N GLU A 189 -8.01 -5.85 -25.39
CA GLU A 189 -8.75 -6.03 -24.13
C GLU A 189 -8.18 -7.14 -23.25
N ALA A 190 -7.43 -8.09 -23.83
CA ALA A 190 -6.87 -9.22 -23.10
C ALA A 190 -5.90 -8.77 -21.98
N PRO A 191 -6.00 -9.35 -20.77
CA PRO A 191 -5.08 -9.07 -19.69
C PRO A 191 -3.67 -9.61 -20.01
N TRP A 192 -2.64 -8.95 -19.51
CA TRP A 192 -1.25 -9.38 -19.61
C TRP A 192 -0.89 -10.32 -18.47
N ARG A 193 -0.45 -11.54 -18.79
CA ARG A 193 -0.12 -12.55 -17.78
C ARG A 193 1.38 -12.80 -17.68
N GLY A 194 1.84 -13.13 -16.47
CA GLY A 194 3.23 -13.53 -16.23
C GLY A 194 3.61 -14.73 -17.10
N GLY A 195 4.79 -14.70 -17.69
CA GLY A 195 5.31 -15.73 -18.59
C GLY A 195 4.85 -15.62 -20.05
N GLU A 196 3.96 -14.69 -20.39
CA GLU A 196 3.56 -14.46 -21.78
C GLU A 196 4.64 -13.67 -22.56
N GLU A 197 4.80 -14.03 -23.84
CA GLU A 197 5.57 -13.22 -24.79
C GLU A 197 4.68 -12.15 -25.43
N LEU A 198 5.01 -10.90 -25.18
CA LEU A 198 4.37 -9.75 -25.78
C LEU A 198 5.21 -9.22 -26.95
N ARG A 199 4.55 -8.98 -28.09
CA ARG A 199 5.15 -8.30 -29.25
C ARG A 199 4.59 -6.90 -29.37
N LEU A 200 5.48 -5.91 -29.37
CA LEU A 200 5.14 -4.50 -29.57
C LEU A 200 5.99 -3.97 -30.72
N GLY A 201 5.36 -3.70 -31.87
CA GLY A 201 6.08 -3.39 -33.09
C GLY A 201 7.03 -4.53 -33.49
N GLY A 202 8.32 -4.21 -33.63
CA GLY A 202 9.38 -5.20 -33.91
C GLY A 202 10.06 -5.77 -32.66
N ASP A 203 9.66 -5.34 -31.46
CA ASP A 203 10.29 -5.75 -30.22
C ASP A 203 9.54 -6.91 -29.56
N ARG A 204 10.28 -7.75 -28.83
CA ARG A 204 9.73 -8.88 -28.09
C ARG A 204 10.05 -8.77 -26.60
N TYR A 205 9.04 -8.99 -25.77
CA TYR A 205 9.12 -8.87 -24.31
C TYR A 205 8.57 -10.13 -23.63
N LEU A 206 9.25 -10.64 -22.61
CA LEU A 206 8.77 -11.73 -21.75
C LEU A 206 8.31 -11.15 -20.41
N LEU A 207 7.02 -11.23 -20.11
CA LEU A 207 6.44 -10.71 -18.86
C LEU A 207 6.86 -11.55 -17.65
N HIS A 208 7.18 -10.90 -16.53
CA HIS A 208 7.56 -11.61 -15.29
C HIS A 208 6.35 -12.02 -14.46
N ASP A 209 5.42 -11.09 -14.26
CA ASP A 209 4.23 -11.24 -13.43
C ASP A 209 3.00 -10.74 -14.18
N ASP A 210 1.81 -11.07 -13.68
CA ASP A 210 0.55 -10.49 -14.15
C ASP A 210 0.59 -8.96 -14.05
N ALA A 211 0.08 -8.28 -15.06
CA ALA A 211 0.08 -6.82 -15.05
C ALA A 211 -0.87 -6.28 -13.98
N ALA A 212 -0.40 -5.26 -13.26
CA ALA A 212 -1.27 -4.46 -12.40
C ALA A 212 -2.20 -3.63 -13.29
N GLU A 213 -3.51 -3.85 -13.17
CA GLU A 213 -4.52 -3.13 -13.94
C GLU A 213 -5.16 -2.00 -13.13
N THR A 214 -5.38 -0.87 -13.77
CA THR A 214 -6.14 0.26 -13.20
C THR A 214 -7.10 0.79 -14.25
N PHE A 215 -8.39 0.68 -13.97
CA PHE A 215 -9.43 1.20 -14.86
C PHE A 215 -9.68 2.68 -14.61
N ALA A 216 -9.99 3.42 -15.68
CA ALA A 216 -10.55 4.75 -15.57
C ALA A 216 -11.82 4.73 -14.71
N PRO A 217 -12.15 5.82 -13.97
CA PRO A 217 -13.41 5.91 -13.23
C PRO A 217 -14.64 5.70 -14.13
N ASP A 218 -14.58 6.18 -15.36
CA ASP A 218 -15.63 6.00 -16.36
C ASP A 218 -15.47 4.68 -17.14
N ARG A 219 -14.48 3.83 -16.85
CA ARG A 219 -14.16 2.59 -17.60
C ARG A 219 -13.94 2.81 -19.11
N SER A 220 -13.52 4.00 -19.53
CA SER A 220 -13.20 4.28 -20.93
C SER A 220 -11.81 3.77 -21.35
N TRP A 221 -10.92 3.54 -20.40
CA TRP A 221 -9.60 2.97 -20.65
C TRP A 221 -9.12 2.13 -19.45
N VAL A 222 -8.10 1.31 -19.71
CA VAL A 222 -7.38 0.52 -18.69
C VAL A 222 -5.89 0.79 -18.81
N SER A 223 -5.26 1.15 -17.69
CA SER A 223 -3.80 1.20 -17.55
C SER A 223 -3.30 -0.14 -17.05
N ARG A 224 -2.19 -0.62 -17.63
CA ARG A 224 -1.54 -1.87 -17.29
C ARG A 224 -0.07 -1.61 -17.04
N GLU A 225 0.43 -2.06 -15.89
CA GLU A 225 1.85 -2.00 -15.58
C GLU A 225 2.44 -3.38 -15.32
N ALA A 226 3.56 -3.69 -15.97
CA ALA A 226 4.27 -4.95 -15.79
C ALA A 226 5.79 -4.75 -15.87
N THR A 227 6.54 -5.68 -15.27
CA THR A 227 7.98 -5.84 -15.52
C THR A 227 8.19 -6.97 -16.53
N ALA A 228 9.19 -6.80 -17.39
CA ALA A 228 9.49 -7.75 -18.45
C ALA A 228 10.99 -7.79 -18.76
N ASP A 229 11.45 -8.85 -19.41
CA ASP A 229 12.72 -8.86 -20.12
C ASP A 229 12.46 -8.61 -21.60
N ARG A 230 13.06 -7.56 -22.16
CA ARG A 230 13.09 -7.39 -23.62
C ARG A 230 14.04 -8.42 -24.21
N VAL A 231 13.54 -9.34 -25.01
CA VAL A 231 14.31 -10.42 -25.66
C VAL A 231 14.99 -9.91 -26.93
N GLU A 232 14.31 -9.06 -27.71
CA GLU A 232 14.81 -8.47 -28.95
C GLU A 232 14.48 -6.97 -29.00
N PRO A 233 15.36 -6.11 -29.56
CA PRO A 233 16.63 -6.43 -30.23
C PRO A 233 17.81 -6.62 -29.27
N ALA A 234 17.72 -6.13 -28.03
CA ALA A 234 18.76 -6.26 -27.03
C ALA A 234 18.17 -6.54 -25.64
N ALA A 235 18.74 -7.54 -24.97
CA ALA A 235 18.38 -7.96 -23.63
C ALA A 235 18.42 -6.80 -22.63
N ALA A 236 17.26 -6.49 -22.04
CA ALA A 236 17.15 -5.47 -21.00
C ALA A 236 15.97 -5.77 -20.07
N ARG A 237 16.15 -5.52 -18.78
CA ARG A 237 15.05 -5.52 -17.80
C ARG A 237 14.27 -4.23 -17.97
N VAL A 238 12.98 -4.35 -18.27
CA VAL A 238 12.11 -3.21 -18.61
C VAL A 238 10.88 -3.16 -17.73
N ARG A 239 10.28 -1.97 -17.65
CA ARG A 239 8.94 -1.74 -17.17
C ARG A 239 8.07 -1.28 -18.34
N LEU A 240 6.93 -1.91 -18.49
CA LEU A 240 5.91 -1.60 -19.47
C LEU A 240 4.77 -0.87 -18.77
N HIS A 241 4.33 0.25 -19.33
CA HIS A 241 3.10 0.93 -18.93
C HIS A 241 2.25 1.14 -20.17
N ARG A 242 1.11 0.44 -20.25
CA ARG A 242 0.17 0.53 -21.36
C ARG A 242 -1.11 1.23 -20.93
N VAL A 243 -1.66 2.08 -21.80
CA VAL A 243 -3.03 2.58 -21.73
C VAL A 243 -3.78 2.03 -22.93
N ALA A 244 -4.77 1.17 -22.70
CA ALA A 244 -5.66 0.64 -23.73
C ALA A 244 -7.03 1.33 -23.65
N VAL A 245 -7.54 1.80 -24.78
CA VAL A 245 -8.83 2.48 -24.90
C VAL A 245 -9.92 1.45 -25.12
N LEU A 246 -10.88 1.41 -24.19
CA LEU A 246 -12.08 0.59 -24.27
C LEU A 246 -13.22 1.34 -24.94
N ARG A 247 -13.29 2.66 -24.72
CA ARG A 247 -14.28 3.56 -25.31
C ARG A 247 -13.63 4.91 -25.62
N ASP A 248 -13.95 5.47 -26.78
CA ASP A 248 -13.41 6.77 -27.16
C ASP A 248 -14.09 7.88 -26.34
N THR A 249 -13.33 8.46 -25.41
CA THR A 249 -13.76 9.56 -24.55
C THR A 249 -12.63 10.59 -24.41
N PRO A 250 -12.94 11.84 -24.02
CA PRO A 250 -11.90 12.82 -23.70
C PRO A 250 -10.92 12.35 -22.59
N ASP A 251 -11.39 11.57 -21.61
CA ASP A 251 -10.51 11.01 -20.56
C ASP A 251 -9.57 9.94 -21.13
N ALA A 252 -10.05 9.07 -22.02
CA ALA A 252 -9.21 8.09 -22.72
C ALA A 252 -8.20 8.73 -23.68
N ALA A 253 -8.60 9.80 -24.38
CA ALA A 253 -7.68 10.61 -25.17
C ALA A 253 -6.61 11.27 -24.28
N GLY A 254 -7.00 11.86 -23.15
CA GLY A 254 -6.09 12.47 -22.19
C GLY A 254 -5.11 11.48 -21.56
N ALA A 255 -5.56 10.26 -21.24
CA ALA A 255 -4.68 9.22 -20.69
C ALA A 255 -3.62 8.73 -21.69
N ARG A 256 -3.99 8.58 -22.98
CA ARG A 256 -3.02 8.28 -24.05
C ARG A 256 -2.02 9.41 -24.21
N GLU A 257 -2.49 10.65 -24.23
CA GLU A 257 -1.62 11.81 -24.40
C GLU A 257 -0.66 11.98 -23.22
N ALA A 258 -1.13 11.79 -21.98
CA ALA A 258 -0.28 11.78 -20.80
C ALA A 258 0.86 10.74 -20.91
N LEU A 259 0.60 9.59 -21.54
CA LEU A 259 1.62 8.56 -21.77
C LEU A 259 2.67 9.01 -22.81
N ARG A 260 2.25 9.72 -23.86
CA ARG A 260 3.14 10.34 -24.86
C ARG A 260 3.97 11.47 -24.28
N ASP A 261 3.33 12.37 -23.53
CA ASP A 261 4.00 13.46 -22.83
C ASP A 261 5.05 12.94 -21.85
N ARG A 262 4.74 11.84 -21.14
CA ARG A 262 5.71 11.17 -20.28
C ARG A 262 6.88 10.56 -21.07
N ALA A 263 6.63 10.00 -22.26
CA ALA A 263 7.70 9.54 -23.14
C ALA A 263 8.60 10.70 -23.59
N ALA A 264 7.99 11.82 -24.02
CA ALA A 264 8.71 13.02 -24.41
C ALA A 264 9.56 13.59 -23.25
N LEU A 265 8.99 13.63 -22.04
CA LEU A 265 9.69 14.01 -20.82
C LEU A 265 10.91 13.13 -20.56
N LEU A 266 10.74 11.80 -20.58
CA LEU A 266 11.84 10.85 -20.34
C LEU A 266 12.91 10.90 -21.43
N SER A 267 12.51 11.15 -22.68
CA SER A 267 13.45 11.42 -23.77
C SER A 267 14.28 12.67 -23.49
N ALA A 268 13.64 13.78 -23.10
CA ALA A 268 14.31 15.04 -22.75
C ALA A 268 15.18 14.97 -21.49
N LEU A 269 14.91 14.01 -20.59
CA LEU A 269 15.74 13.72 -19.41
C LEU A 269 16.96 12.87 -19.76
N ALA A 270 16.94 12.17 -20.90
CA ALA A 270 18.05 11.39 -21.44
C ALA A 270 18.72 10.43 -20.44
N GLY A 271 17.95 9.86 -19.50
CA GLY A 271 18.49 9.00 -18.46
C GLY A 271 19.31 9.73 -17.39
N ALA A 272 18.93 10.97 -17.06
CA ALA A 272 19.49 11.71 -15.93
C ALA A 272 19.58 10.81 -14.68
N ARG A 273 20.69 10.92 -13.94
CA ARG A 273 21.04 9.99 -12.86
C ARG A 273 19.89 9.82 -11.86
N GLY A 274 19.48 8.57 -11.65
CA GLY A 274 18.42 8.21 -10.72
C GLY A 274 17.01 8.27 -11.30
N LEU A 275 16.84 8.64 -12.58
CA LEU A 275 15.58 8.57 -13.31
C LEU A 275 15.61 7.42 -14.33
N PRO A 276 14.46 6.78 -14.62
CA PRO A 276 14.40 5.72 -15.61
C PRO A 276 14.69 6.25 -17.01
N ARG A 277 15.35 5.43 -17.84
CA ARG A 277 15.59 5.76 -19.25
C ARG A 277 14.42 5.29 -20.12
N LEU A 278 14.01 6.12 -21.08
CA LEU A 278 13.09 5.69 -22.14
C LEU A 278 13.76 4.69 -23.07
N LEU A 279 13.11 3.56 -23.32
CA LEU A 279 13.57 2.53 -24.27
C LEU A 279 12.69 2.44 -25.51
N GLY A 280 11.41 2.80 -25.40
CA GLY A 280 10.49 2.80 -26.53
C GLY A 280 9.11 3.35 -26.18
N LEU A 281 8.37 3.74 -27.22
CA LEU A 281 6.96 4.07 -27.17
C LEU A 281 6.31 3.37 -28.36
N HIS A 282 5.33 2.50 -28.08
CA HIS A 282 4.64 1.70 -29.08
C HIS A 282 3.18 2.12 -29.15
N GLU A 283 2.68 2.40 -30.34
CA GLU A 283 1.29 2.78 -30.57
C GLU A 283 0.59 1.74 -31.45
N GLU A 284 -0.60 1.31 -31.04
CA GLU A 284 -1.40 0.40 -31.84
C GLU A 284 -2.20 1.13 -32.93
N PRO A 285 -2.46 0.47 -34.07
CA PRO A 285 -3.29 1.03 -35.15
C PRO A 285 -4.64 1.52 -34.64
N GLY A 286 -5.13 2.63 -35.20
CA GLY A 286 -6.37 3.26 -34.74
C GLY A 286 -6.29 3.88 -33.34
N ALA A 287 -5.08 4.00 -32.78
CA ALA A 287 -4.81 4.51 -31.44
C ALA A 287 -5.54 3.72 -30.33
N ALA A 288 -5.76 2.42 -30.54
CA ALA A 288 -6.41 1.53 -29.59
C ALA A 288 -5.62 1.38 -28.28
N ALA A 289 -4.30 1.51 -28.33
CA ALA A 289 -3.45 1.53 -27.15
C ALA A 289 -2.13 2.26 -27.39
N VAL A 290 -1.55 2.77 -26.31
CA VAL A 290 -0.19 3.30 -26.27
C VAL A 290 0.57 2.56 -25.17
N THR A 291 1.79 2.11 -25.44
CA THR A 291 2.66 1.40 -24.48
C THR A 291 4.00 2.09 -24.37
N LEU A 292 4.29 2.61 -23.18
CA LEU A 292 5.58 3.16 -22.79
C LEU A 292 6.49 2.04 -22.27
N VAL A 293 7.74 2.03 -22.72
CA VAL A 293 8.77 1.08 -22.27
C VAL A 293 9.93 1.86 -21.66
N THR A 294 10.22 1.60 -20.39
CA THR A 294 11.35 2.20 -19.67
C THR A 294 12.29 1.13 -19.14
N GLU A 295 13.54 1.51 -18.90
CA GLU A 295 14.47 0.69 -18.14
C GLU A 295 13.90 0.43 -16.74
N SER A 296 14.04 -0.80 -16.25
CA SER A 296 13.64 -1.17 -14.90
C SER A 296 14.91 -1.44 -14.07
N PRO A 297 15.23 -0.58 -13.08
CA PRO A 297 16.44 -0.72 -12.30
C PRO A 297 16.46 -2.05 -11.53
N ALA A 298 17.64 -2.70 -11.49
CA ALA A 298 17.84 -3.95 -10.78
C ALA A 298 18.43 -3.70 -9.39
N GLY A 299 17.78 -4.26 -8.37
CA GLY A 299 18.21 -4.19 -6.98
C GLY A 299 17.03 -4.30 -6.01
N PRO A 300 17.30 -4.38 -4.70
CA PRO A 300 16.25 -4.35 -3.70
C PRO A 300 15.61 -2.96 -3.61
N ARG A 301 14.37 -2.93 -3.14
CA ARG A 301 13.64 -1.70 -2.86
C ARG A 301 14.18 -1.04 -1.59
N TRP A 302 14.01 0.26 -1.47
CA TRP A 302 14.35 0.99 -0.24
C TRP A 302 13.71 0.35 1.00
N ARG A 303 12.44 -0.08 0.88
CA ARG A 303 11.72 -0.78 1.98
C ARG A 303 12.40 -2.08 2.41
N GLU A 304 12.93 -2.83 1.47
CA GLU A 304 13.56 -4.13 1.75
C GLU A 304 14.92 -3.97 2.45
N VAL A 305 15.59 -2.84 2.23
CA VAL A 305 16.89 -2.53 2.83
C VAL A 305 16.78 -1.79 4.17
N PHE A 306 15.82 -0.86 4.28
CA PHE A 306 15.72 0.03 5.45
C PHE A 306 14.40 -0.09 6.22
N GLY A 307 13.46 -0.93 5.78
CA GLY A 307 12.16 -1.10 6.44
C GLY A 307 12.20 -2.08 7.63
N PRO A 308 11.09 -2.23 8.38
CA PRO A 308 11.02 -3.15 9.52
C PRO A 308 11.30 -4.59 9.08
N GLY A 309 12.37 -5.19 9.62
CA GLY A 309 12.84 -6.54 9.26
C GLY A 309 13.84 -6.59 8.10
N GLY A 310 14.06 -5.48 7.40
CA GLY A 310 15.19 -5.28 6.49
C GLY A 310 16.40 -4.77 7.26
N GLY A 311 17.49 -5.53 7.28
CA GLY A 311 18.78 -5.00 7.70
C GLY A 311 19.48 -4.34 6.51
N PRO A 312 20.29 -3.28 6.71
CA PRO A 312 21.22 -2.86 5.68
C PRO A 312 22.06 -4.09 5.28
N PRO A 313 22.14 -4.43 3.98
CA PRO A 313 22.89 -5.60 3.55
C PRO A 313 24.31 -5.47 4.07
N ASP A 314 24.74 -6.45 4.85
CA ASP A 314 25.99 -6.49 5.61
C ASP A 314 27.16 -5.91 4.81
N ARG A 315 27.46 -4.63 5.07
CA ARG A 315 28.54 -3.91 4.39
C ARG A 315 29.69 -3.53 5.31
N PHE A 316 29.59 -3.88 6.60
CA PHE A 316 30.62 -3.62 7.61
C PHE A 316 31.25 -4.89 8.19
N THR A 317 30.83 -6.08 7.75
CA THR A 317 31.53 -7.34 8.06
C THR A 317 32.20 -7.86 6.80
N SER A 318 33.52 -7.80 6.77
CA SER A 318 34.35 -8.45 5.76
C SER A 318 34.05 -9.95 5.70
N GLY A 319 33.46 -10.43 4.60
CA GLY A 319 33.23 -11.86 4.40
C GLY A 319 32.64 -12.14 3.01
N SER A 320 33.27 -13.04 2.29
CA SER A 320 33.05 -13.36 0.87
C SER A 320 31.60 -13.70 0.50
N PHE A 321 31.14 -13.20 -0.65
CA PHE A 321 29.87 -13.58 -1.28
C PHE A 321 30.15 -14.78 -2.19
N ASP A 322 29.77 -16.00 -1.78
CA ASP A 322 29.72 -17.15 -2.68
C ASP A 322 28.28 -17.68 -2.84
N ARG A 323 27.73 -17.33 -4.01
CA ARG A 323 26.93 -18.16 -4.93
C ARG A 323 25.94 -19.18 -4.34
N PHE A 324 24.65 -18.88 -4.53
CA PHE A 324 23.54 -19.83 -4.41
C PHE A 324 23.51 -20.75 -5.64
N THR A 325 24.07 -21.95 -5.54
CA THR A 325 23.78 -23.12 -6.40
C THR A 325 23.82 -24.37 -5.52
N GLY A 326 22.76 -25.17 -5.58
CA GLY A 326 22.46 -26.22 -4.60
C GLY A 326 23.37 -27.46 -4.58
N GLY A 327 23.11 -28.34 -3.62
CA GLY A 327 23.61 -29.71 -3.56
C GLY A 327 24.38 -30.08 -2.29
N LEU A 328 23.81 -31.02 -1.52
CA LEU A 328 24.43 -32.14 -0.78
C LEU A 328 25.74 -31.96 0.05
N LEU A 329 25.63 -32.35 1.33
CA LEU A 329 26.55 -33.14 2.18
C LEU A 329 28.04 -32.72 2.40
N ASP A 330 28.30 -32.41 3.68
CA ASP A 330 29.29 -32.99 4.60
C ASP A 330 30.80 -32.60 4.56
N ARG A 331 31.29 -32.34 5.79
CA ARG A 331 32.65 -32.59 6.33
C ARG A 331 33.88 -31.82 5.79
N PHE A 332 34.44 -30.91 6.60
CA PHE A 332 35.67 -31.12 7.41
C PHE A 332 36.15 -29.82 8.12
N THR A 333 36.26 -29.93 9.46
CA THR A 333 37.28 -29.43 10.41
C THR A 333 38.04 -28.09 10.20
N GLY A 334 38.00 -27.28 11.27
CA GLY A 334 39.20 -26.98 12.07
C GLY A 334 39.81 -25.59 11.92
N GLY A 335 39.49 -24.68 12.85
CA GLY A 335 40.22 -23.41 13.01
C GLY A 335 39.48 -22.43 13.91
N SER A 336 39.82 -22.44 15.20
CA SER A 336 39.30 -21.57 16.26
C SER A 336 39.35 -20.08 15.91
N PHE A 337 38.20 -19.42 15.88
CA PHE A 337 38.08 -17.99 16.17
C PHE A 337 36.88 -17.75 17.09
N ASP A 338 37.11 -16.90 18.09
CA ASP A 338 36.30 -16.76 19.28
C ASP A 338 34.82 -16.46 19.04
N ARG A 339 34.05 -17.15 19.87
CA ARG A 339 32.62 -17.11 20.16
C ARG A 339 32.06 -15.68 20.30
N PHE A 340 31.57 -15.09 19.21
CA PHE A 340 30.43 -14.17 19.30
C PHE A 340 29.15 -15.00 19.25
N THR A 341 28.41 -15.00 20.35
CA THR A 341 27.11 -15.65 20.47
C THR A 341 26.14 -15.00 19.49
N ALA A 342 25.85 -15.69 18.39
CA ALA A 342 24.64 -15.50 17.62
C ALA A 342 23.46 -15.69 18.58
N ARG A 343 22.76 -14.60 18.92
CA ARG A 343 21.42 -14.72 19.49
C ARG A 343 20.45 -15.07 18.37
N PRO A 344 19.47 -15.96 18.61
CA PRO A 344 18.35 -16.12 17.70
C PRO A 344 17.67 -14.75 17.53
N PHE A 345 17.42 -14.36 16.28
CA PHE A 345 16.62 -13.18 15.96
C PHE A 345 15.16 -13.46 16.34
N ASP A 346 14.83 -13.28 17.62
CA ASP A 346 13.45 -13.17 18.06
C ASP A 346 12.97 -11.73 17.79
N GLY A 347 11.86 -11.62 17.06
CA GLY A 347 11.27 -10.36 16.60
C GLY A 347 10.85 -9.44 17.75
N LEU A 348 11.72 -8.50 18.11
CA LEU A 348 11.43 -7.35 18.96
C LEU A 348 12.00 -6.08 18.30
N THR A 349 11.10 -5.13 18.01
CA THR A 349 11.34 -3.69 17.74
C THR A 349 12.75 -3.30 17.31
N ALA A 350 12.93 -3.02 16.01
CA ALA A 350 14.16 -2.43 15.49
C ALA A 350 14.50 -1.16 16.28
N GLY A 351 15.64 -1.17 16.99
CA GLY A 351 16.17 0.03 17.64
C GLY A 351 16.45 1.14 16.62
N PRO A 352 16.71 2.38 17.07
CA PRO A 352 17.06 3.48 16.18
C PRO A 352 18.27 3.11 15.31
N LEU A 353 18.22 3.48 14.02
CA LEU A 353 19.31 3.22 13.08
C LEU A 353 20.63 3.79 13.60
N ASP A 354 21.73 3.08 13.38
CA ASP A 354 23.05 3.58 13.75
C ASP A 354 23.44 4.81 12.91
N ARG A 355 24.35 5.62 13.45
CA ARG A 355 24.81 6.89 12.87
C ARG A 355 25.27 6.76 11.41
N LEU A 356 25.98 5.69 11.06
CA LEU A 356 26.53 5.51 9.71
C LEU A 356 25.43 5.11 8.72
N THR A 357 24.48 4.29 9.15
CA THR A 357 23.29 3.98 8.35
C THR A 357 22.45 5.22 8.09
N VAL A 358 22.27 6.10 9.09
CA VAL A 358 21.59 7.39 8.89
C VAL A 358 22.35 8.29 7.91
N ALA A 359 23.69 8.32 7.98
CA ALA A 359 24.49 9.06 7.02
C ALA A 359 24.31 8.53 5.58
N ASP A 360 24.25 7.21 5.38
CA ASP A 360 23.97 6.61 4.07
C ASP A 360 22.56 6.96 3.58
N VAL A 361 21.55 6.88 4.44
CA VAL A 361 20.17 7.31 4.13
C VAL A 361 20.15 8.76 3.62
N LEU A 362 20.82 9.69 4.31
CA LEU A 362 20.92 11.09 3.87
C LEU A 362 21.68 11.22 2.54
N ALA A 363 22.75 10.43 2.34
CA ALA A 363 23.49 10.41 1.09
C ALA A 363 22.60 10.05 -0.10
N LYS A 364 21.80 9.00 0.05
CA LYS A 364 20.89 8.51 -0.98
C LYS A 364 19.71 9.46 -1.19
N ALA A 365 19.12 9.98 -0.11
CA ALA A 365 18.05 10.96 -0.19
C ALA A 365 18.48 12.25 -0.91
N ALA A 366 19.75 12.67 -0.75
CA ALA A 366 20.28 13.81 -1.50
C ALA A 366 20.30 13.56 -3.02
N ARG A 367 20.65 12.33 -3.45
CA ARG A 367 20.64 11.94 -4.86
C ARG A 367 19.23 11.87 -5.44
N LEU A 368 18.27 11.38 -4.64
CA LEU A 368 16.86 11.40 -5.01
C LEU A 368 16.33 12.84 -5.17
N ALA A 369 16.70 13.74 -4.25
CA ALA A 369 16.35 15.15 -4.35
C ALA A 369 16.94 15.82 -5.61
N ASP A 370 18.15 15.44 -6.05
CA ASP A 370 18.72 15.89 -7.33
C ASP A 370 17.90 15.39 -8.53
N ALA A 371 17.50 14.12 -8.53
CA ALA A 371 16.66 13.54 -9.59
C ALA A 371 15.29 14.23 -9.67
N LEU A 372 14.68 14.53 -8.52
CA LEU A 372 13.43 15.29 -8.46
C LEU A 372 13.61 16.73 -8.95
N ALA A 373 14.73 17.38 -8.61
CA ALA A 373 15.03 18.71 -9.14
C ALA A 373 15.07 18.74 -10.67
N GLU A 374 15.55 17.67 -11.30
CA GLU A 374 15.59 17.53 -12.76
C GLU A 374 14.18 17.47 -13.37
N LEU A 375 13.27 16.72 -12.76
CA LEU A 375 11.85 16.68 -13.14
C LEU A 375 11.20 18.05 -12.95
N HIS A 376 11.42 18.68 -11.79
CA HIS A 376 10.82 19.97 -11.42
C HIS A 376 11.25 21.09 -12.37
N ARG A 377 12.50 21.08 -12.85
CA ARG A 377 13.00 22.06 -13.84
C ARG A 377 12.26 21.99 -15.18
N ARG A 378 11.65 20.84 -15.51
CA ARG A 378 10.79 20.65 -16.68
C ARG A 378 9.31 20.88 -16.38
N GLY A 379 8.96 21.37 -15.20
CA GLY A 379 7.58 21.67 -14.81
C GLY A 379 6.75 20.46 -14.38
N HIS A 380 7.38 19.30 -14.18
CA HIS A 380 6.69 18.07 -13.76
C HIS A 380 7.11 17.64 -12.36
N SER A 381 6.21 16.94 -11.66
CA SER A 381 6.47 16.31 -10.36
C SER A 381 6.16 14.80 -10.43
N HIS A 382 6.86 14.02 -9.61
CA HIS A 382 6.74 12.56 -9.57
C HIS A 382 5.42 12.10 -8.93
N ARG A 383 5.03 12.71 -7.81
CA ARG A 383 3.78 12.55 -7.04
C ARG A 383 3.45 11.15 -6.53
N MET A 384 4.30 10.16 -6.82
CA MET A 384 4.14 8.77 -6.42
C MET A 384 5.35 8.23 -5.62
N LEU A 385 6.03 9.06 -4.81
CA LEU A 385 7.21 8.58 -4.08
C LEU A 385 6.82 7.79 -2.82
N SER A 386 7.40 6.60 -2.68
CA SER A 386 7.41 5.79 -1.46
C SER A 386 8.68 4.93 -1.42
N PRO A 387 8.94 4.18 -0.33
CA PRO A 387 10.04 3.23 -0.29
C PRO A 387 9.96 2.13 -1.36
N ASP A 388 8.78 1.87 -1.92
CA ASP A 388 8.56 0.84 -2.95
C ASP A 388 8.82 1.37 -4.37
N THR A 389 8.91 2.70 -4.53
CA THR A 389 9.23 3.33 -5.82
C THR A 389 10.71 3.70 -5.95
N ILE A 390 11.52 3.38 -4.93
CA ILE A 390 12.95 3.63 -4.91
C ILE A 390 13.68 2.28 -4.90
N VAL A 391 14.56 2.08 -5.89
CA VAL A 391 15.38 0.88 -6.03
C VAL A 391 16.83 1.23 -5.76
N LEU A 392 17.53 0.37 -5.02
CA LEU A 392 18.93 0.56 -4.69
C LEU A 392 19.79 -0.31 -5.61
N THR A 393 20.49 0.33 -6.53
CA THR A 393 21.12 -0.33 -7.67
C THR A 393 22.62 -0.57 -7.48
N GLY A 394 23.09 -1.66 -8.08
CA GLY A 394 24.50 -2.03 -8.10
C GLY A 394 25.10 -2.29 -6.72
N ARG A 395 26.41 -2.57 -6.68
CA ARG A 395 27.10 -2.84 -5.41
C ARG A 395 27.07 -1.65 -4.47
N ALA A 396 27.06 -0.42 -5.01
CA ALA A 396 27.05 0.81 -4.22
C ALA A 396 25.69 1.09 -3.55
N TYR A 397 24.62 0.38 -3.91
CA TYR A 397 23.25 0.69 -3.49
C TYR A 397 22.90 2.16 -3.82
N GLU A 398 23.19 2.55 -5.07
CA GLU A 398 22.88 3.89 -5.58
C GLU A 398 21.38 3.99 -5.86
N PRO A 399 20.69 5.03 -5.35
CA PRO A 399 19.25 5.11 -5.45
C PRO A 399 18.82 5.50 -6.87
N ALA A 400 17.81 4.81 -7.38
CA ALA A 400 17.11 5.13 -8.62
C ALA A 400 15.60 5.07 -8.40
N LEU A 401 14.86 5.96 -9.04
CA LEU A 401 13.40 5.86 -9.10
C LEU A 401 13.02 4.73 -10.05
N ARG A 402 12.09 3.88 -9.61
CA ARG A 402 11.55 2.76 -10.37
C ARG A 402 10.88 3.21 -11.67
N ASP A 403 10.22 4.37 -11.63
CA ASP A 403 9.53 5.01 -12.74
C ASP A 403 9.52 6.54 -12.58
N ALA A 404 8.79 7.24 -13.45
CA ALA A 404 8.56 8.69 -13.34
C ALA A 404 7.26 9.03 -12.57
N GLY A 405 6.68 8.06 -11.87
CA GLY A 405 5.41 8.16 -11.17
C GLY A 405 4.30 8.67 -12.08
N LEU A 406 3.62 9.71 -11.59
CA LEU A 406 2.53 10.42 -12.27
C LEU A 406 3.03 11.65 -13.05
N ALA A 407 4.32 11.77 -13.36
CA ALA A 407 4.79 12.87 -14.19
C ALA A 407 4.03 12.88 -15.54
N ALA A 408 3.63 14.08 -15.98
CA ALA A 408 2.76 14.33 -17.12
C ALA A 408 1.29 13.83 -17.02
N TRP A 409 0.90 13.12 -15.97
CA TRP A 409 -0.51 12.76 -15.75
C TRP A 409 -1.32 13.96 -15.22
N PRO A 410 -2.61 14.07 -15.57
CA PRO A 410 -3.51 15.00 -14.90
C PRO A 410 -3.56 14.75 -13.40
N VAL A 411 -3.66 15.81 -12.60
CA VAL A 411 -3.84 15.71 -11.16
C VAL A 411 -5.22 15.13 -10.85
N ARG A 412 -5.25 14.09 -10.02
CA ARG A 412 -6.49 13.49 -9.52
C ARG A 412 -6.53 13.51 -7.98
N PRO A 413 -7.67 13.84 -7.36
CA PRO A 413 -7.81 13.74 -5.91
C PRO A 413 -7.54 12.32 -5.43
N GLY A 414 -6.80 12.20 -4.32
CA GLY A 414 -6.44 10.92 -3.71
C GLY A 414 -5.26 10.21 -4.36
N GLU A 415 -4.61 10.78 -5.39
CA GLU A 415 -3.46 10.17 -6.05
C GLU A 415 -2.23 10.05 -5.12
N GLY A 416 -1.37 9.05 -5.36
CA GLY A 416 -0.14 8.85 -4.59
C GLY A 416 -0.24 7.73 -3.54
N PRO A 417 0.90 7.24 -3.04
CA PRO A 417 0.95 6.06 -2.19
C PRO A 417 0.43 6.35 -0.77
N ASP A 418 -0.35 5.40 -0.24
CA ASP A 418 -0.91 5.42 1.10
C ASP A 418 0.21 5.56 2.16
N GLY A 419 -0.01 6.41 3.16
CA GLY A 419 0.98 6.71 4.20
C GLY A 419 2.08 7.69 3.81
N TYR A 420 2.22 8.02 2.51
CA TYR A 420 3.21 9.00 2.02
C TYR A 420 2.56 10.21 1.33
N ARG A 421 1.28 10.09 0.95
CA ARG A 421 0.49 11.18 0.36
C ARG A 421 0.63 12.49 1.12
N ALA A 422 0.88 13.57 0.39
CA ALA A 422 0.87 14.92 0.94
C ALA A 422 -0.58 15.42 1.15
N PRO A 423 -0.83 16.35 2.10
CA PRO A 423 -2.17 16.84 2.40
C PRO A 423 -2.95 17.38 1.19
N GLU A 424 -2.30 18.05 0.25
CA GLU A 424 -2.90 18.56 -0.97
C GLU A 424 -3.34 17.46 -1.96
N GLN A 425 -2.78 16.25 -1.86
CA GLN A 425 -3.24 15.09 -2.62
C GLN A 425 -4.52 14.50 -2.03
N VAL A 426 -4.78 14.68 -0.72
CA VAL A 426 -5.97 14.15 -0.02
C VAL A 426 -7.09 15.17 0.04
N ARG A 427 -6.77 16.42 0.41
CA ARG A 427 -7.72 17.50 0.68
C ARG A 427 -7.69 18.54 -0.44
N ALA A 428 -7.86 18.09 -1.68
CA ALA A 428 -7.93 18.98 -2.83
C ALA A 428 -9.04 20.04 -2.61
N GLY A 429 -8.69 21.32 -2.64
CA GLY A 429 -9.62 22.41 -2.39
C GLY A 429 -8.98 23.79 -2.56
N PRO A 430 -9.78 24.89 -2.62
CA PRO A 430 -9.32 26.22 -3.05
C PRO A 430 -8.19 26.83 -2.22
N ARG A 431 -7.98 26.32 -0.99
CA ARG A 431 -7.02 26.86 -0.02
C ARG A 431 -5.62 26.26 -0.15
N LEU A 432 -5.48 25.10 -0.81
CA LEU A 432 -4.20 24.44 -1.01
C LEU A 432 -3.83 24.49 -2.50
N PRO A 433 -2.54 24.72 -2.84
CA PRO A 433 -2.10 24.63 -4.22
C PRO A 433 -2.26 23.20 -4.73
N SER A 434 -2.49 23.06 -6.04
CA SER A 434 -2.52 21.73 -6.69
C SER A 434 -1.20 20.98 -6.44
N PRO A 435 -1.25 19.64 -6.32
CA PRO A 435 -0.08 18.76 -6.31
C PRO A 435 0.97 19.15 -7.35
N GLY A 436 2.23 19.20 -6.93
CA GLY A 436 3.33 19.79 -7.70
C GLY A 436 4.70 19.47 -7.10
N PRO A 437 5.75 20.25 -7.41
CA PRO A 437 7.10 20.03 -6.87
C PRO A 437 7.17 19.91 -5.34
N HIS A 438 6.35 20.69 -4.64
CA HIS A 438 6.25 20.68 -3.17
C HIS A 438 5.69 19.36 -2.61
N THR A 439 4.93 18.60 -3.42
CA THR A 439 4.40 17.28 -3.08
C THR A 439 5.52 16.25 -3.02
N ASP A 440 6.44 16.28 -3.98
CA ASP A 440 7.59 15.36 -4.00
C ASP A 440 8.52 15.59 -2.80
N LEU A 441 8.67 16.85 -2.36
CA LEU A 441 9.46 17.18 -1.18
C LEU A 441 8.85 16.60 0.09
N HIS A 442 7.52 16.69 0.22
CA HIS A 442 6.81 16.07 1.34
C HIS A 442 7.02 14.56 1.31
N GLN A 443 6.75 13.90 0.17
CA GLN A 443 6.87 12.45 0.07
C GLN A 443 8.31 11.95 0.33
N LEU A 444 9.33 12.62 -0.21
CA LEU A 444 10.73 12.26 0.07
C LEU A 444 11.09 12.50 1.55
N ALA A 445 10.63 13.59 2.15
CA ALA A 445 10.82 13.83 3.57
C ALA A 445 10.10 12.78 4.43
N THR A 446 8.90 12.33 4.03
CA THR A 446 8.18 11.22 4.68
C THR A 446 8.97 9.92 4.59
N VAL A 447 9.56 9.59 3.43
CA VAL A 447 10.43 8.41 3.28
C VAL A 447 11.62 8.48 4.23
N VAL A 448 12.34 9.61 4.28
CA VAL A 448 13.51 9.78 5.14
C VAL A 448 13.11 9.74 6.62
N TYR A 449 12.08 10.47 7.02
CA TYR A 449 11.59 10.51 8.39
C TYR A 449 11.19 9.09 8.86
N HIS A 450 10.39 8.40 8.06
CA HIS A 450 9.94 7.05 8.38
C HIS A 450 11.10 6.07 8.48
N THR A 451 12.07 6.17 7.57
CA THR A 451 13.27 5.33 7.59
C THR A 451 14.09 5.53 8.86
N VAL A 452 14.33 6.78 9.24
CA VAL A 452 15.23 7.10 10.36
C VAL A 452 14.57 6.86 11.72
N THR A 453 13.27 7.15 11.84
CA THR A 453 12.55 7.06 13.11
C THR A 453 11.83 5.72 13.31
N GLY A 454 11.73 4.90 12.26
CA GLY A 454 10.93 3.67 12.24
C GLY A 454 9.42 3.90 12.19
N HIS A 455 8.95 5.16 12.21
CA HIS A 455 7.53 5.50 12.28
C HIS A 455 7.16 6.55 11.22
N PRO A 456 6.02 6.45 10.54
CA PRO A 456 5.57 7.50 9.63
C PRO A 456 5.28 8.80 10.41
N PRO A 457 5.38 9.98 9.76
CA PRO A 457 5.04 11.24 10.38
C PRO A 457 3.54 11.27 10.75
N LEU A 458 3.23 11.86 11.91
CA LEU A 458 1.87 11.95 12.42
C LEU A 458 1.11 13.14 11.80
N PRO A 459 -0.19 12.97 11.49
CA PRO A 459 -1.04 14.09 11.11
C PRO A 459 -1.13 15.12 12.23
N GLY A 460 -0.79 16.39 11.95
CA GLY A 460 -0.88 17.49 12.92
C GLY A 460 0.43 17.87 13.61
N GLY A 461 1.52 17.14 13.34
CA GLY A 461 2.86 17.47 13.83
C GLY A 461 3.63 16.23 14.24
N SER A 462 4.87 16.11 13.76
CA SER A 462 5.75 15.00 14.09
C SER A 462 6.85 15.48 15.04
N PRO A 463 7.27 14.66 16.02
CA PRO A 463 8.48 14.92 16.79
C PRO A 463 9.67 15.15 15.87
N PRO A 464 10.65 15.98 16.24
CA PRO A 464 11.85 16.15 15.43
C PRO A 464 12.66 14.84 15.40
N VAL A 465 13.37 14.56 14.31
CA VAL A 465 14.12 13.32 14.12
C VAL A 465 15.20 13.16 15.20
N ARG A 466 15.78 14.27 15.67
CA ARG A 466 16.75 14.26 16.78
C ARG A 466 16.22 13.70 18.09
N ALA A 467 14.89 13.63 18.26
CA ALA A 467 14.28 12.97 19.43
C ALA A 467 14.37 11.44 19.34
N ALA A 468 14.38 10.87 18.13
CA ALA A 468 14.52 9.44 17.88
C ALA A 468 15.98 9.01 17.71
N VAL A 469 16.82 9.85 17.08
CA VAL A 469 18.24 9.57 16.82
C VAL A 469 19.09 10.68 17.43
N ARG A 470 19.79 10.34 18.52
CA ARG A 470 20.67 11.28 19.22
C ARG A 470 21.76 11.80 18.28
N GLY A 471 21.89 13.12 18.21
CA GLY A 471 22.90 13.77 17.39
C GLY A 471 22.59 13.79 15.89
N PHE A 472 21.32 13.64 15.53
CA PHE A 472 20.86 13.94 14.18
C PHE A 472 21.11 15.43 13.84
N PRO A 473 21.64 15.77 12.65
CA PRO A 473 21.99 17.14 12.24
C PRO A 473 20.82 18.12 12.34
N ALA A 474 20.98 19.20 13.10
CA ALA A 474 19.92 20.18 13.34
C ALA A 474 19.36 20.80 12.05
N ALA A 475 20.24 21.16 11.11
CA ALA A 475 19.83 21.75 9.84
C ALA A 475 19.02 20.77 8.96
N ALA A 476 19.36 19.48 8.98
CA ALA A 476 18.60 18.46 8.26
C ALA A 476 17.23 18.22 8.92
N ASP A 477 17.18 18.23 10.25
CA ASP A 477 15.96 18.06 11.05
C ASP A 477 14.95 19.17 10.80
N GLU A 478 15.41 20.43 10.86
CA GLU A 478 14.59 21.60 10.58
C GLU A 478 14.06 21.60 9.15
N LEU A 479 14.87 21.17 8.18
CA LEU A 479 14.44 21.10 6.80
C LEU A 479 13.42 19.98 6.57
N LEU A 480 13.61 18.80 7.20
CA LEU A 480 12.62 17.73 7.19
C LEU A 480 11.28 18.22 7.76
N ALA A 481 11.30 18.91 8.89
CA ALA A 481 10.09 19.48 9.49
C ALA A 481 9.39 20.47 8.53
N ARG A 482 10.14 21.34 7.84
CA ARG A 482 9.55 22.24 6.82
C ARG A 482 8.99 21.50 5.61
N CYS A 483 9.64 20.42 5.16
CA CYS A 483 9.12 19.61 4.05
C CYS A 483 7.84 18.85 4.42
N LEU A 484 7.67 18.49 5.70
CA LEU A 484 6.50 17.82 6.24
C LEU A 484 5.37 18.79 6.64
N ASP A 485 5.53 20.10 6.40
CA ASP A 485 4.48 21.08 6.71
C ASP A 485 3.21 20.80 5.88
N ALA A 486 2.07 20.90 6.56
CA ALA A 486 0.77 20.66 5.95
C ALA A 486 0.41 21.71 4.88
N ASP A 487 0.94 22.92 5.00
CA ASP A 487 0.82 23.97 3.98
C ASP A 487 1.99 23.89 2.99
N PRO A 488 1.76 23.53 1.72
CA PRO A 488 2.82 23.39 0.74
C PRO A 488 3.63 24.67 0.49
N ARG A 489 3.07 25.84 0.79
CA ARG A 489 3.75 27.14 0.62
C ARG A 489 4.84 27.39 1.66
N ARG A 490 4.80 26.67 2.78
CA ARG A 490 5.83 26.72 3.83
C ARG A 490 6.99 25.76 3.59
N ARG A 491 6.81 24.83 2.64
CA ARG A 491 7.87 23.91 2.21
C ARG A 491 8.92 24.66 1.38
N PRO A 492 10.16 24.13 1.30
CA PRO A 492 11.19 24.72 0.45
C PRO A 492 10.72 24.82 -1.01
N GLY A 493 10.99 25.93 -1.69
CA GLY A 493 10.53 26.12 -3.07
C GLY A 493 11.26 25.27 -4.12
N ARG A 494 12.37 24.58 -3.76
CA ARG A 494 13.19 23.79 -4.68
C ARG A 494 13.78 22.56 -3.99
N ALA A 495 13.79 21.42 -4.69
CA ALA A 495 14.41 20.18 -4.21
C ALA A 495 15.92 20.29 -3.94
N GLY A 496 16.63 21.20 -4.62
CA GLY A 496 18.05 21.45 -4.38
C GLY A 496 18.39 21.86 -2.95
N ALA A 497 17.48 22.54 -2.24
CA ALA A 497 17.67 22.89 -0.82
C ALA A 497 17.71 21.63 0.06
N LEU A 498 16.83 20.66 -0.24
CA LEU A 498 16.78 19.36 0.42
C LEU A 498 18.05 18.54 0.15
N ALA A 499 18.49 18.50 -1.10
CA ALA A 499 19.73 17.84 -1.47
C ALA A 499 20.95 18.44 -0.74
N ALA A 500 21.03 19.77 -0.62
CA ALA A 500 22.13 20.44 0.06
C ALA A 500 22.19 20.10 1.56
N ALA A 501 21.07 20.19 2.28
CA ALA A 501 21.04 19.89 3.71
C ALA A 501 21.31 18.42 4.01
N PHE A 502 20.82 17.49 3.19
CA PHE A 502 21.13 16.07 3.37
C PHE A 502 22.62 15.75 3.13
N ARG A 503 23.27 16.41 2.17
CA ARG A 503 24.72 16.26 1.99
C ARG A 503 25.52 16.80 3.17
N GLU A 504 25.06 17.89 3.77
CA GLU A 504 25.70 18.47 4.96
C GLU A 504 25.50 17.59 6.18
N GLY A 505 24.26 17.18 6.46
CA GLY A 505 23.98 16.28 7.56
C GLY A 505 24.73 14.95 7.46
N ARG A 506 24.90 14.40 6.25
CA ARG A 506 25.78 13.24 6.01
C ARG A 506 27.23 13.54 6.42
N ARG A 507 27.77 14.71 6.09
CA ARG A 507 29.15 15.09 6.44
C ARG A 507 29.34 15.19 7.95
N GLU A 508 28.42 15.87 8.65
CA GLU A 508 28.40 15.96 10.12
C GLU A 508 28.36 14.56 10.76
N LEU A 509 27.40 13.73 10.34
CA LEU A 509 27.25 12.36 10.81
C LEU A 509 28.45 11.48 10.48
N SER A 510 29.25 11.79 9.45
CA SER A 510 30.48 11.04 9.13
C SER A 510 31.64 11.44 10.04
N ARG A 511 31.78 12.73 10.36
CA ARG A 511 32.86 13.27 11.20
C ARG A 511 32.70 12.95 12.69
N GLY A 512 31.47 12.76 13.17
CA GLY A 512 31.19 12.51 14.59
C GLY A 512 31.28 13.77 15.45
N GLU A 513 31.28 14.94 14.79
CA GLU A 513 31.22 16.24 15.43
C GLU A 513 29.75 16.47 15.84
N PHE A 514 29.45 16.31 17.13
CA PHE A 514 28.18 16.76 17.69
C PHE A 514 28.37 18.19 18.19
N SER A 515 27.58 19.13 17.65
CA SER A 515 27.35 20.44 18.26
C SER A 515 26.29 20.36 19.34
#